data_AF-A0A0Q8FGL1-F1
#
_entry.id   AF-A0A0Q8FGL1-F1
#
_cell.length_a   1.000
_cell.length_b   1.000
_cell.length_c   1.000
_cell.angle_alpha   90.00
_cell.angle_beta   90.00
_cell.angle_gamma   90.00
#
_symmetry.space_group_name_H-M   'P 1'
#
loop_
_entity.id
_entity.type
_entity.pdbx_description
1 polymer ?
#
loop_
_entity_poly.entity_id
_entity_poly.type
_entity_poly.pdbx_seq_one_letter_code
_entity_poly.pdbx_strand_id
1 'polypeptide(L)' 'MSVKTITEDGRQLTVQTLQKVDPLGVTYWQGRAMFRIADGRARADVVTRTRYATRESAENAAIALARANGWVDDATST' A
#
# COMPACT_ATOMS: atom_id res chain seq x y z
N MET A 1 -5.26 -14.12 1.22
CA MET A 1 -4.45 -12.93 1.61
C MET A 1 -3.11 -13.03 0.90
N SER A 2 -2.64 -11.95 0.28
CA SER A 2 -1.33 -11.91 -0.39
C SER A 2 -0.48 -10.79 0.19
N VAL A 3 0.82 -11.05 0.36
CA VAL A 3 1.81 -10.11 0.90
C VAL A 3 2.98 -10.03 -0.07
N LYS A 4 3.42 -8.81 -0.35
CA LYS A 4 4.55 -8.51 -1.23
C LYS A 4 5.42 -7.46 -0.56
N THR A 5 6.72 -7.70 -0.53
CA THR A 5 7.69 -6.71 -0.08
C THR A 5 8.41 -6.13 -1.29
N ILE A 6 8.47 -4.81 -1.35
CA ILE A 6 9.14 -4.03 -2.39
C ILE A 6 10.28 -3.28 -1.70
N THR A 7 11.45 -3.28 -2.32
CA THR A 7 12.62 -2.52 -1.85
C THR A 7 13.01 -1.54 -2.95
N GLU A 8 12.96 -0.24 -2.65
CA GLU A 8 13.36 0.86 -3.53
C GLU A 8 14.29 1.79 -2.73
N ASP A 9 15.47 2.14 -3.25
CA ASP A 9 16.46 3.03 -2.61
C ASP A 9 16.81 2.66 -1.15
N GLY A 10 16.91 1.36 -0.87
CA GLY A 10 17.18 0.84 0.48
C GLY A 10 15.99 0.95 1.45
N ARG A 11 14.84 1.48 1.01
CA ARG A 11 13.60 1.58 1.78
C ARG A 11 12.68 0.42 1.45
N GLN A 12 12.12 -0.20 2.48
CA GLN A 12 11.20 -1.32 2.34
C GLN A 12 9.74 -0.86 2.46
N LEU A 13 8.90 -1.35 1.55
CA LEU A 13 7.45 -1.32 1.63
C LEU A 13 6.91 -2.74 1.64
N THR A 14 6.10 -3.04 2.64
CA THR A 14 5.29 -4.25 2.66
C THR A 14 3.86 -3.90 2.24
N VAL A 15 3.41 -4.48 1.13
CA VAL A 15 2.04 -4.39 0.65
C VAL A 15 1.29 -5.67 0.99
N GLN A 16 0.13 -5.53 1.60
CA GLN A 16 -0.79 -6.61 1.90
C GLN A 16 -2.09 -6.36 1.13
N THR A 17 -2.55 -7.37 0.39
CA THR A 17 -3.87 -7.35 -0.26
C THR A 17 -4.81 -8.35 0.41
N LEU A 18 -5.99 -7.85 0.76
CA LEU A 18 -7.04 -8.57 1.45
C LEU A 18 -8.28 -8.64 0.56
N GLN A 19 -8.78 -9.84 0.34
CA GLN A 19 -10.10 -10.05 -0.23
C GLN A 19 -11.11 -9.90 0.91
N LYS A 20 -12.16 -9.12 0.66
CA LYS A 20 -13.27 -8.88 1.58
C LYS A 20 -14.59 -9.07 0.85
N VAL A 21 -15.62 -9.38 1.62
CA VAL A 21 -16.99 -9.45 1.15
C VAL A 21 -17.75 -8.37 1.90
N ASP A 22 -18.48 -7.53 1.19
CA ASP A 22 -19.30 -6.49 1.82
C ASP A 22 -20.66 -7.06 2.31
N PRO A 23 -21.46 -6.29 3.05
CA PRO A 23 -22.76 -6.76 3.56
C PRO A 23 -23.77 -7.18 2.48
N LEU A 24 -23.55 -6.80 1.21
CA LEU A 24 -24.39 -7.16 0.07
C LEU A 24 -23.88 -8.41 -0.64
N GLY A 25 -22.82 -9.05 -0.13
CA GLY A 25 -22.22 -10.24 -0.73
C GLY A 25 -21.23 -9.93 -1.86
N VAL A 26 -20.93 -8.66 -2.13
CA VAL A 26 -20.00 -8.28 -3.20
C VAL A 26 -18.56 -8.47 -2.71
N THR A 27 -17.79 -9.23 -3.49
CA THR A 27 -16.37 -9.43 -3.23
C THR A 27 -15.57 -8.24 -3.73
N TYR A 28 -14.70 -7.69 -2.89
CA TYR A 28 -13.78 -6.61 -3.23
C TYR A 28 -12.41 -6.83 -2.61
N TRP A 29 -11.43 -6.08 -3.11
CA TRP A 29 -10.06 -6.11 -2.63
C TRP A 29 -9.72 -4.80 -1.92
N GLN A 30 -8.98 -4.91 -0.83
CA GLN A 30 -8.42 -3.80 -0.07
C GLN A 30 -6.90 -3.96 0.01
N GLY A 31 -6.19 -2.87 -0.21
CA GLY A 31 -4.74 -2.81 -0.13
C GLY A 31 -4.32 -2.12 1.17
N ARG A 32 -3.27 -2.63 1.79
CA ARG A 32 -2.59 -2.03 2.94
C ARG A 32 -1.11 -1.94 2.64
N ALA A 33 -0.50 -0.82 3.00
CA ALA A 33 0.91 -0.55 2.81
C ALA A 33 1.54 -0.19 4.16
N MET A 34 2.64 -0.86 4.48
CA MET A 34 3.41 -0.68 5.71
C MET A 34 4.84 -0.36 5.35
N PHE A 35 5.35 0.77 5.85
CA PHE A 35 6.69 1.25 5.54
C PHE A 35 7.24 2.09 6.67
N ARG A 36 8.53 2.43 6.60
CA ARG A 36 9.14 3.38 7.53
C ARG A 36 9.23 4.77 6.91
N ILE A 37 9.03 5.78 7.74
CA ILE A 37 9.18 7.21 7.41
C ILE A 37 10.26 7.84 8.30
N ALA A 38 10.77 9.02 7.90
CA ALA A 38 11.78 9.79 8.60
C ALA A 38 13.04 8.97 8.96
N ASP A 39 13.76 8.52 7.92
CA ASP A 39 15.00 7.72 8.03
C ASP A 39 14.90 6.51 8.96
N GLY A 40 13.74 5.86 8.96
CA GLY A 40 13.52 4.64 9.75
C GLY A 40 13.06 4.86 11.18
N ARG A 41 12.83 6.10 11.61
CA ARG A 41 12.43 6.42 13.01
C ARG A 41 10.96 6.14 13.31
N ALA A 42 10.09 6.27 12.31
CA ALA A 42 8.66 6.02 12.48
C ALA A 42 8.16 4.98 11.49
N ARG A 43 7.08 4.28 11.87
CA ARG A 43 6.38 3.31 11.02
C ARG A 43 5.04 3.91 10.60
N ALA A 44 4.76 3.84 9.31
CA ALA A 44 3.50 4.24 8.73
C ALA A 44 2.72 2.98 8.29
N ASP A 45 1.42 3.04 8.50
CA ASP A 45 0.46 2.02 8.09
C ASP A 45 -0.72 2.72 7.41
N VAL A 46 -0.87 2.47 6.12
CA VAL A 46 -1.92 3.10 5.31
C VAL A 46 -2.75 2.05 4.62
N VAL A 47 -4.06 2.27 4.59
CA VAL A 47 -5.03 1.35 4.01
C VAL A 47 -5.85 2.07 2.96
N THR A 48 -6.06 1.44 1.80
CA THR A 48 -6.91 1.99 0.76
C THR A 48 -8.37 1.99 1.20
N ARG A 49 -9.04 3.13 1.00
CA ARG A 49 -10.46 3.32 1.38
C ARG A 49 -11.43 2.86 0.29
N THR A 50 -10.97 2.86 -0.97
CA THR A 50 -11.74 2.42 -2.13
C THR A 50 -11.87 0.90 -2.15
N ARG A 51 -13.01 0.40 -2.63
CA ARG A 51 -13.24 -1.03 -2.88
C ARG A 51 -12.79 -1.35 -4.29
N TYR A 52 -11.77 -2.19 -4.45
CA TYR A 52 -11.23 -2.53 -5.78
C TYR A 52 -11.81 -3.84 -6.30
N ALA A 53 -12.12 -3.89 -7.59
CA ALA A 53 -12.62 -5.10 -8.24
C ALA A 53 -11.56 -6.21 -8.35
N THR A 54 -10.28 -5.83 -8.46
CA THR A 54 -9.16 -6.77 -8.63
C THR A 54 -8.11 -6.60 -7.54
N ARG A 55 -7.39 -7.70 -7.26
CA ARG A 55 -6.24 -7.70 -6.34
C ARG A 55 -5.16 -6.73 -6.80
N GLU A 56 -4.88 -6.71 -8.10
CA GLU A 56 -3.83 -5.89 -8.70
C GLU A 56 -4.12 -4.38 -8.57
N SER A 57 -5.37 -3.96 -8.79
CA SER A 57 -5.76 -2.56 -8.57
C SER A 57 -5.63 -2.14 -7.10
N ALA A 58 -5.94 -3.04 -6.16
CA ALA A 58 -5.74 -2.78 -4.74
C ALA A 58 -4.25 -2.70 -4.35
N GLU A 59 -3.40 -3.55 -4.93
CA GLU A 59 -1.95 -3.54 -4.75
C GLU A 59 -1.36 -2.22 -5.26
N ASN A 60 -1.64 -1.86 -6.52
CA ASN A 60 -1.14 -0.64 -7.15
C ASN A 60 -1.58 0.62 -6.39
N ALA A 61 -2.84 0.65 -5.93
CA ALA A 61 -3.33 1.76 -5.14
C ALA A 61 -2.69 1.86 -3.75
N ALA A 62 -2.37 0.73 -3.10
CA ALA A 62 -1.66 0.75 -1.82
C ALA A 62 -0.22 1.27 -1.99
N ILE A 63 0.46 0.90 -3.08
CA ILE A 63 1.79 1.43 -3.42
C ILE A 63 1.73 2.94 -3.67
N ALA A 64 0.77 3.39 -4.49
CA ALA A 64 0.58 4.82 -4.74
C ALA A 64 0.28 5.60 -3.46
N LEU A 65 -0.56 5.05 -2.58
CA LEU A 65 -0.86 5.64 -1.28
C LEU A 65 0.39 5.69 -0.38
N ALA A 66 1.22 4.66 -0.38
CA ALA A 66 2.49 4.65 0.37
C ALA A 66 3.44 5.75 -0.09
N ARG A 67 3.58 5.94 -1.41
CA ARG A 67 4.39 7.01 -2.01
C ARG A 67 3.88 8.39 -1.60
N ALA A 68 2.57 8.62 -1.72
CA ALA A 68 1.94 9.87 -1.28
C ALA A 68 2.08 10.14 0.24
N ASN A 69 2.38 9.12 1.04
CA ASN A 69 2.60 9.22 2.49
C ASN A 69 4.09 9.12 2.88
N GLY A 70 5.02 9.29 1.92
CA GLY A 70 6.45 9.46 2.19
C GLY A 70 7.26 8.17 2.29
N TRP A 71 6.80 7.05 1.70
CA TRP A 71 7.63 5.83 1.61
C TRP A 71 8.89 6.07 0.74
N VAL A 72 8.69 6.56 -0.47
CA VAL A 72 9.72 7.04 -1.37
C VAL A 72 9.28 8.45 -1.69
N ASP A 73 10.09 9.42 -1.28
CA ASP A 73 9.83 10.81 -1.62
C ASP A 73 9.91 10.90 -3.14
N ASP A 74 8.96 11.58 -3.80
CA ASP A 74 9.10 11.99 -5.19
C ASP A 74 10.13 13.13 -5.25
N ALA A 75 11.35 12.86 -4.75
CA ALA A 75 12.49 13.75 -4.82
C ALA A 75 13.36 13.39 -6.03
N THR A 76 12.71 13.20 -7.18
CA THR A 76 13.24 13.75 -8.42
C THR A 76 12.95 15.26 -8.34
N SER A 77 13.76 16.03 -7.61
CA SER A 77 15.00 16.58 -8.14
C SER A 77 14.75 17.21 -9.52
N THR A 78 14.17 18.41 -9.54
CA THR A 78 14.60 19.50 -10.42
C THR A 78 14.36 20.83 -9.72
#